data_AF-A0A3N6MFQ5-F1
#
_entry.id   AF-A0A3N6MFQ5-F1
#
_cell.length_a   1.000
_cell.length_b   1.000
_cell.length_c   1.000
_cell.angle_alpha   90.00
_cell.angle_beta   90.00
_cell.angle_gamma   90.00
#
_symmetry.space_group_name_H-M   'P 1'
#
loop_
_entity.id
_entity.type
_entity.pdbx_description
1 polymer ?
#
loop_
_entity_poly.entity_id
_entity_poly.type
_entity_poly.pdbx_seq_one_letter_code
_entity_poly.pdbx_strand_id
1 'polypeptide(L)'
;MSTTTTETGATESERTSETRHVAFVGDAGVGKTTIAALVAARLAERTRVRVTGEAAQLVGDRGDRPVGALGLEWTIDDCPPDAEAIGARAERLDAAFVVATPETLESVARYERRASNHDVECFLVVNRFREPARNRLRTFDGPELAEYFYEDEAIRTAVADGNVPTLSEWTVEAILIEALERGERSIVNVEVEERADADSLVDAFETAGYDAAFFACNCRCHDGHVLARRRG
;
A
#
# COMPACT_ATOMS: atom_id res chain seq x y z
N MET A 1 3.59 56.95 -23.62
CA MET A 1 4.22 55.88 -22.81
C MET A 1 3.33 55.64 -21.60
N SER A 2 2.57 54.55 -21.62
CA SER A 2 1.87 54.02 -20.44
C SER A 2 1.80 52.50 -20.63
N THR A 3 2.71 51.81 -19.95
CA THR A 3 2.75 50.36 -19.83
C THR A 3 1.61 49.90 -18.94
N THR A 4 0.65 49.17 -19.50
CA THR A 4 -0.35 48.45 -18.71
C THR A 4 0.19 47.04 -18.51
N THR A 5 0.55 46.75 -17.26
CA THR A 5 1.06 45.46 -16.80
C THR A 5 -0.05 44.42 -16.85
N THR A 6 0.20 43.33 -17.57
CA THR A 6 -0.63 42.12 -17.59
C THR A 6 -0.57 41.45 -16.23
N GLU A 7 -1.67 41.44 -15.49
CA GLU A 7 -1.85 40.49 -14.38
C GLU A 7 -2.04 39.09 -14.98
N THR A 8 -0.95 38.32 -14.94
CA THR A 8 -0.98 36.88 -15.13
C THR A 8 -1.67 36.28 -13.90
N GLY A 9 -2.98 36.09 -13.99
CA GLY A 9 -3.70 35.21 -13.08
C GLY A 9 -3.19 33.80 -13.27
N ALA A 10 -2.25 33.38 -12.42
CA ALA A 10 -1.92 31.99 -12.23
C ALA A 10 -3.18 31.31 -11.69
N THR A 11 -3.93 30.65 -12.57
CA THR A 11 -4.82 29.58 -12.15
C THR A 11 -3.94 28.53 -11.49
N GLU A 12 -3.96 28.48 -10.16
CA GLU A 12 -3.58 27.28 -9.41
C GLU A 12 -4.40 26.14 -10.04
N SER A 13 -3.73 25.35 -10.86
CA SER A 13 -4.27 24.11 -11.40
C SER A 13 -4.70 23.30 -10.19
N GLU A 14 -6.01 23.07 -10.04
CA GLU A 14 -6.55 22.14 -9.07
C GLU A 14 -5.80 20.82 -9.29
N ARG A 15 -4.85 20.51 -8.39
CA ARG A 15 -4.08 19.26 -8.47
C ARG A 15 -5.11 18.15 -8.36
N THR A 16 -5.44 17.52 -9.49
CA THR A 16 -6.33 16.37 -9.50
C THR A 16 -5.55 15.23 -8.85
N SER A 17 -5.79 15.02 -7.57
CA SER A 17 -5.23 13.89 -6.85
C SER A 17 -5.84 12.62 -7.42
N GLU A 18 -4.99 11.70 -7.88
CA GLU A 18 -5.46 10.40 -8.36
C GLU A 18 -5.71 9.50 -7.14
N THR A 19 -6.87 8.83 -7.11
CA THR A 19 -7.21 7.90 -6.02
C THR A 19 -6.87 6.48 -6.43
N ARG A 20 -6.03 5.81 -5.63
CA ARG A 20 -5.72 4.38 -5.73
C ARG A 20 -6.67 3.57 -4.86
N HIS A 21 -7.08 2.41 -5.33
CA HIS A 21 -8.06 1.54 -4.71
C HIS A 21 -7.49 0.13 -4.57
N VAL A 22 -7.22 -0.27 -3.33
CA VAL A 22 -6.68 -1.59 -3.00
C VAL A 22 -7.62 -2.35 -2.08
N ALA A 23 -7.67 -3.68 -2.23
CA ALA A 23 -8.45 -4.55 -1.36
C ALA A 23 -7.58 -5.53 -0.58
N PHE A 24 -7.91 -5.74 0.69
CA PHE A 24 -7.37 -6.84 1.50
C PHE A 24 -8.40 -7.96 1.56
N VAL A 25 -8.07 -9.09 0.94
CA VAL A 25 -8.94 -10.28 0.80
C VAL A 25 -8.26 -11.51 1.41
N GLY A 26 -8.96 -12.63 1.55
CA GLY A 26 -8.44 -13.79 2.27
C GLY A 26 -9.43 -14.42 3.25
N ASP A 27 -9.04 -15.57 3.78
CA ASP A 27 -9.94 -16.43 4.57
C ASP A 27 -10.36 -15.79 5.91
N ALA A 28 -11.38 -16.33 6.54
CA ALA A 28 -11.79 -15.88 7.86
C ALA A 28 -10.64 -16.10 8.87
N GLY A 29 -10.37 -15.11 9.72
CA GLY A 29 -9.40 -15.24 10.80
C GLY A 29 -7.91 -15.16 10.41
N VAL A 30 -7.56 -14.93 9.14
CA VAL A 30 -6.16 -14.76 8.69
C VAL A 30 -5.56 -13.39 9.03
N GLY A 31 -6.38 -12.45 9.50
CA GLY A 31 -5.94 -11.11 9.95
C GLY A 31 -6.00 -10.01 8.88
N LYS A 32 -6.89 -10.11 7.89
CA LYS A 32 -7.15 -9.06 6.89
C LYS A 32 -7.32 -7.68 7.50
N THR A 33 -8.26 -7.55 8.43
CA THR A 33 -8.56 -6.30 9.15
C THR A 33 -7.34 -5.72 9.84
N THR A 34 -6.50 -6.57 10.44
CA THR A 34 -5.25 -6.15 11.07
C THR A 34 -4.28 -5.55 10.06
N ILE A 35 -4.04 -6.25 8.95
CA ILE A 35 -3.12 -5.78 7.89
C ILE A 35 -3.67 -4.51 7.22
N ALA A 36 -4.97 -4.50 6.88
CA ALA A 36 -5.62 -3.33 6.28
C ALA A 36 -5.50 -2.10 7.19
N ALA A 37 -5.72 -2.25 8.50
CA ALA A 37 -5.57 -1.16 9.46
C ALA A 37 -4.12 -0.67 9.59
N LEU A 38 -3.14 -1.59 9.60
CA LEU A 38 -1.72 -1.25 9.63
C LEU A 38 -1.29 -0.44 8.40
N VAL A 39 -1.63 -0.95 7.22
CA VAL A 39 -1.32 -0.30 5.93
C VAL A 39 -2.02 1.05 5.84
N ALA A 40 -3.30 1.13 6.21
CA ALA A 40 -4.06 2.37 6.23
C ALA A 40 -3.47 3.41 7.19
N ALA A 41 -3.11 3.00 8.40
CA ALA A 41 -2.51 3.91 9.38
C ALA A 41 -1.17 4.46 8.89
N ARG A 42 -0.36 3.63 8.24
CA ARG A 42 0.91 4.04 7.65
C ARG A 42 0.73 4.98 6.47
N LEU A 43 -0.14 4.64 5.52
CA LEU A 43 -0.46 5.51 4.40
C LEU A 43 -1.01 6.84 4.89
N ALA A 44 -1.84 6.82 5.93
CA ALA A 44 -2.41 8.02 6.48
C ALA A 44 -1.33 8.98 6.95
N GLU A 45 -0.16 8.52 7.45
CA GLU A 45 0.94 9.42 7.84
C GLU A 45 1.42 10.32 6.70
N ARG A 46 1.28 9.86 5.46
CA ARG A 46 1.85 10.51 4.29
C ARG A 46 0.80 11.09 3.37
N THR A 47 -0.44 10.60 3.39
CA THR A 47 -1.48 11.04 2.46
C THR A 47 -2.90 10.83 2.99
N ARG A 48 -3.91 11.30 2.25
CA ARG A 48 -5.33 11.04 2.52
C ARG A 48 -5.66 9.58 2.21
N VAL A 49 -6.29 8.92 3.18
CA VAL A 49 -6.71 7.52 3.10
C VAL A 49 -8.16 7.39 3.53
N ARG A 50 -8.96 6.71 2.71
CA ARG A 50 -10.31 6.25 3.03
C ARG A 50 -10.26 4.74 3.30
N VAL A 51 -10.82 4.31 4.42
CA VAL A 51 -10.89 2.88 4.77
C VAL A 51 -12.34 2.44 4.76
N THR A 52 -12.63 1.26 4.21
CA THR A 52 -13.94 0.60 4.29
C THR A 52 -13.81 -0.76 4.97
N GLY A 53 -14.93 -1.31 5.45
CA GLY A 53 -14.95 -2.59 6.17
C GLY A 53 -14.66 -2.46 7.66
N GLU A 54 -14.27 -3.57 8.30
CA GLU A 54 -14.03 -3.62 9.75
C GLU A 54 -12.83 -2.76 10.16
N ALA A 55 -11.80 -2.66 9.31
CA ALA A 55 -10.61 -1.86 9.55
C ALA A 55 -10.89 -0.35 9.76
N ALA A 56 -12.00 0.17 9.23
CA ALA A 56 -12.39 1.56 9.41
C ALA A 56 -12.63 1.93 10.89
N GLN A 57 -13.00 0.94 11.72
CA GLN A 57 -13.22 1.14 13.16
C GLN A 57 -11.90 1.35 13.93
N LEU A 58 -10.76 0.87 13.39
CA LEU A 58 -9.46 0.93 14.06
C LEU A 58 -8.69 2.21 13.73
N VAL A 59 -8.75 2.68 12.48
CA VAL A 59 -7.86 3.76 11.99
C VAL A 59 -8.45 5.16 12.23
N GLY A 60 -9.78 5.24 12.34
CA GLY A 60 -10.52 6.50 12.38
C GLY A 60 -10.46 7.25 11.04
N ASP A 61 -11.47 8.05 10.75
CA ASP A 61 -11.50 8.86 9.53
C ASP A 61 -10.51 10.03 9.66
N ARG A 62 -9.51 10.10 8.78
CA ARG A 62 -8.42 11.10 8.83
C ARG A 62 -8.48 12.04 7.61
N GLY A 63 -9.67 12.56 7.31
CA GLY A 63 -9.97 13.36 6.12
C GLY A 63 -9.22 14.69 5.98
N ASP A 64 -8.70 15.24 7.08
CA ASP A 64 -8.06 16.57 7.11
C ASP A 64 -6.57 16.58 6.74
N ARG A 65 -5.99 15.43 6.35
CA ARG A 65 -4.58 15.39 5.95
C ARG A 65 -4.39 15.93 4.51
N PRO A 66 -3.30 16.69 4.26
CA PRO A 66 -2.98 17.15 2.91
C PRO A 66 -2.70 15.96 1.99
N VAL A 67 -2.96 16.15 0.70
CA VAL A 67 -2.58 15.18 -0.34
C VAL A 67 -1.08 14.94 -0.22
N GLY A 68 -0.70 13.66 -0.15
CA GLY A 68 0.68 13.28 0.16
C GLY A 68 1.71 13.68 -0.87
N ALA A 69 2.99 13.45 -0.53
CA ALA A 69 4.15 13.84 -1.34
C ALA A 69 4.11 13.34 -2.80
N LEU A 70 3.34 12.28 -3.10
CA LEU A 70 3.15 11.73 -4.46
C LEU A 70 1.89 12.25 -5.20
N GLY A 71 1.09 13.12 -4.58
CA GLY A 71 -0.16 13.59 -5.19
C GLY A 71 -1.28 12.52 -5.26
N LEU A 72 -1.20 11.47 -4.45
CA LEU A 72 -2.08 10.29 -4.50
C LEU A 72 -2.96 10.17 -3.27
N GLU A 73 -4.24 9.85 -3.45
CA GLU A 73 -5.14 9.44 -2.38
C GLU A 73 -5.35 7.93 -2.41
N TRP A 74 -5.79 7.34 -1.30
CA TRP A 74 -5.99 5.90 -1.21
C TRP A 74 -7.37 5.55 -0.70
N THR A 75 -7.95 4.49 -1.27
CA THR A 75 -9.08 3.75 -0.74
C THR A 75 -8.63 2.34 -0.43
N ILE A 76 -8.82 1.92 0.82
CA ILE A 76 -8.47 0.59 1.30
C ILE A 76 -9.75 -0.14 1.68
N ASP A 77 -10.02 -1.25 1.00
CA ASP A 77 -11.17 -2.10 1.26
C ASP A 77 -10.77 -3.31 2.12
N ASP A 78 -11.16 -3.31 3.41
CA ASP A 78 -11.12 -4.53 4.24
C ASP A 78 -12.33 -5.41 3.91
N CYS A 79 -12.08 -6.49 3.17
CA CYS A 79 -13.14 -7.26 2.55
C CYS A 79 -13.64 -8.41 3.45
N PRO A 80 -14.92 -8.81 3.33
CA PRO A 80 -15.42 -10.02 3.97
C PRO A 80 -14.68 -11.27 3.46
N PRO A 81 -14.68 -12.37 4.24
CA PRO A 81 -13.99 -13.60 3.84
C PRO A 81 -14.71 -14.31 2.69
N ASP A 82 -14.30 -14.03 1.45
CA ASP A 82 -14.65 -14.78 0.24
C ASP A 82 -13.80 -14.25 -0.94
N ALA A 83 -13.46 -15.10 -1.90
CA ALA A 83 -12.86 -14.64 -3.15
C ALA A 83 -13.83 -13.80 -3.99
N GLU A 84 -15.15 -14.02 -3.85
CA GLU A 84 -16.15 -13.20 -4.53
C GLU A 84 -16.09 -11.72 -4.13
N ALA A 85 -15.45 -11.38 -3.00
CA ALA A 85 -15.23 -10.00 -2.61
C ALA A 85 -14.39 -9.21 -3.63
N ILE A 86 -13.48 -9.86 -4.36
CA ILE A 86 -12.71 -9.25 -5.45
C ILE A 86 -13.67 -8.89 -6.59
N GLY A 87 -14.47 -9.86 -7.04
CA GLY A 87 -15.35 -9.68 -8.18
C GLY A 87 -16.43 -8.62 -7.97
N ALA A 88 -16.91 -8.46 -6.73
CA ALA A 88 -17.86 -7.40 -6.37
C ALA A 88 -17.29 -5.97 -6.50
N ARG A 89 -15.97 -5.83 -6.68
CA ARG A 89 -15.23 -4.55 -6.69
C ARG A 89 -14.28 -4.42 -7.87
N ALA A 90 -14.25 -5.40 -8.78
CA ALA A 90 -13.24 -5.50 -9.84
C ALA A 90 -13.07 -4.21 -10.65
N GLU A 91 -14.18 -3.57 -11.04
CA GLU A 91 -14.18 -2.37 -11.89
C GLU A 91 -13.46 -1.16 -11.27
N ARG A 92 -13.21 -1.18 -9.96
CA ARG A 92 -12.59 -0.07 -9.23
C ARG A 92 -11.29 -0.44 -8.54
N LEU A 93 -10.85 -1.70 -8.59
CA LEU A 93 -9.64 -2.12 -7.87
C LEU A 93 -8.43 -2.01 -8.78
N ASP A 94 -7.40 -1.31 -8.30
CA ASP A 94 -6.07 -1.37 -8.90
C ASP A 94 -5.38 -2.69 -8.54
N ALA A 95 -5.49 -3.12 -7.28
CA ALA A 95 -4.85 -4.34 -6.79
C ALA A 95 -5.61 -5.02 -5.63
N ALA A 96 -5.42 -6.33 -5.51
CA ALA A 96 -5.90 -7.16 -4.41
C ALA A 96 -4.72 -7.81 -3.67
N PHE A 97 -4.62 -7.54 -2.37
CA PHE A 97 -3.68 -8.17 -1.47
C PHE A 97 -4.38 -9.34 -0.75
N VAL A 98 -4.00 -10.56 -1.13
CA VAL A 98 -4.51 -11.79 -0.52
C VAL A 98 -3.73 -12.05 0.77
N VAL A 99 -4.39 -11.86 1.90
CA VAL A 99 -3.85 -12.17 3.23
C VAL A 99 -4.06 -13.65 3.54
N ALA A 100 -2.98 -14.35 3.85
CA ALA A 100 -3.00 -15.75 4.26
C ALA A 100 -2.07 -15.96 5.46
N THR A 101 -2.25 -17.07 6.19
CA THR A 101 -1.21 -17.56 7.11
C THR A 101 -0.45 -18.68 6.42
N PRO A 102 0.73 -19.10 6.93
CA PRO A 102 1.42 -20.26 6.41
C PRO A 102 0.53 -21.50 6.28
N GLU A 103 -0.44 -21.68 7.19
CA GLU A 103 -1.36 -22.81 7.21
C GLU A 103 -2.41 -22.73 6.09
N THR A 104 -2.74 -21.53 5.60
CA THR A 104 -3.83 -21.29 4.65
C THR A 104 -3.34 -20.96 3.24
N LEU A 105 -2.05 -21.08 2.95
CA LEU A 105 -1.47 -20.73 1.62
C LEU A 105 -2.19 -21.42 0.46
N GLU A 106 -2.61 -22.66 0.61
CA GLU A 106 -3.34 -23.40 -0.44
C GLU A 106 -4.67 -22.76 -0.83
N SER A 107 -5.29 -21.97 0.05
CA SER A 107 -6.52 -21.24 -0.25
C SER A 107 -6.29 -20.06 -1.21
N VAL A 108 -5.06 -19.53 -1.30
CA VAL A 108 -4.72 -18.32 -2.08
C VAL A 108 -5.06 -18.49 -3.56
N ALA A 109 -4.87 -19.69 -4.13
CA ALA A 109 -5.16 -19.98 -5.52
C ALA A 109 -6.62 -19.66 -5.93
N ARG A 110 -7.57 -19.69 -4.98
CA ARG A 110 -8.97 -19.32 -5.28
C ARG A 110 -9.15 -17.81 -5.46
N TYR A 111 -8.40 -17.00 -4.72
CA TYR A 111 -8.41 -15.54 -4.82
C TYR A 111 -7.66 -15.10 -6.08
N GLU A 112 -6.49 -15.68 -6.33
CA GLU A 112 -5.69 -15.42 -7.53
C GLU A 112 -6.50 -15.67 -8.80
N ARG A 113 -7.13 -16.85 -8.93
CA ARG A 113 -8.02 -17.13 -10.08
C ARG A 113 -9.14 -16.10 -10.21
N ARG A 114 -9.69 -15.62 -9.09
CA ARG A 114 -10.77 -14.64 -9.14
C ARG A 114 -10.28 -13.26 -9.56
N ALA A 115 -9.09 -12.85 -9.13
CA ALA A 115 -8.43 -11.63 -9.56
C ALA A 115 -8.11 -11.67 -11.07
N SER A 116 -7.49 -12.77 -11.54
CA SER A 116 -7.18 -12.94 -12.97
C SER A 116 -8.42 -12.92 -13.87
N ASN A 117 -9.54 -13.47 -13.42
CA ASN A 117 -10.80 -13.44 -14.18
C ASN A 117 -11.37 -12.02 -14.37
N HIS A 118 -10.88 -11.06 -13.60
CA HIS A 118 -11.33 -9.67 -13.58
C HIS A 118 -10.23 -8.68 -13.95
N ASP A 119 -9.08 -9.17 -14.40
CA ASP A 119 -7.90 -8.35 -14.72
C ASP A 119 -7.45 -7.47 -13.54
N VAL A 120 -7.62 -7.97 -12.31
CA VAL A 120 -7.17 -7.31 -11.08
C VAL A 120 -5.83 -7.88 -10.70
N GLU A 121 -4.86 -7.02 -10.39
CA GLU A 121 -3.56 -7.45 -9.90
C GLU A 121 -3.67 -8.13 -8.54
N CYS A 122 -2.88 -9.18 -8.34
CA CYS A 122 -2.98 -10.02 -7.16
C CYS A 122 -1.60 -10.19 -6.53
N PHE A 123 -1.51 -9.88 -5.23
CA PHE A 123 -0.30 -10.03 -4.44
C PHE A 123 -0.57 -10.83 -3.17
N LEU A 124 0.44 -11.51 -2.65
CA LEU A 124 0.36 -12.30 -1.43
C LEU A 124 0.90 -11.51 -0.23
N VAL A 125 0.15 -11.50 0.86
CA VAL A 125 0.61 -11.06 2.19
C VAL A 125 0.52 -12.21 3.17
N VAL A 126 1.64 -12.61 3.77
CA VAL A 126 1.67 -13.73 4.72
C VAL A 126 1.68 -13.22 6.15
N ASN A 127 0.56 -13.34 6.84
CA ASN A 127 0.42 -12.96 8.25
C ASN A 127 0.74 -14.13 9.20
N ARG A 128 1.11 -13.81 10.45
CA ARG A 128 1.49 -14.77 11.49
C ARG A 128 2.60 -15.71 11.05
N PHE A 129 3.54 -15.18 10.27
CA PHE A 129 4.69 -15.91 9.80
C PHE A 129 5.56 -16.32 10.98
N ARG A 130 6.08 -17.55 10.92
CA ARG A 130 7.10 -18.06 11.83
C ARG A 130 8.20 -18.68 10.99
N GLU A 131 9.44 -18.59 11.47
CA GLU A 131 10.61 -19.08 10.75
C GLU A 131 10.50 -20.52 10.19
N PRO A 132 9.90 -21.50 10.90
CA PRO A 132 9.69 -22.84 10.36
C PRO A 132 8.84 -22.90 9.08
N ALA A 133 8.00 -21.89 8.82
CA ALA A 133 7.18 -21.81 7.62
C ALA A 133 7.95 -21.36 6.36
N ARG A 134 9.21 -20.90 6.49
CA ARG A 134 10.00 -20.34 5.40
C ARG A 134 10.10 -21.27 4.18
N ASN A 135 10.30 -22.57 4.41
CA ASN A 135 10.39 -23.54 3.32
C ASN A 135 9.05 -23.72 2.59
N ARG A 136 7.93 -23.66 3.32
CA ARG A 136 6.60 -23.73 2.72
C ARG A 136 6.35 -22.52 1.82
N LEU A 137 6.69 -21.32 2.30
CA LEU A 137 6.56 -20.10 1.50
C LEU A 137 7.47 -20.10 0.27
N ARG A 138 8.72 -20.58 0.40
CA ARG A 138 9.66 -20.67 -0.73
C ARG A 138 9.21 -21.62 -1.85
N THR A 139 8.44 -22.64 -1.51
CA THR A 139 7.96 -23.66 -2.46
C THR A 139 6.52 -23.41 -2.89
N PHE A 140 5.90 -22.35 -2.38
CA PHE A 140 4.54 -21.96 -2.73
C PHE A 140 4.53 -21.38 -4.15
N ASP A 141 3.69 -21.96 -5.00
CA ASP A 141 3.43 -21.50 -6.37
C ASP A 141 2.11 -20.71 -6.36
N GLY A 142 2.22 -19.38 -6.52
CA GLY A 142 1.10 -18.46 -6.42
C GLY A 142 1.53 -17.01 -6.66
N PRO A 143 0.72 -16.03 -6.21
CA PRO A 143 0.98 -14.62 -6.44
C PRO A 143 2.33 -14.16 -5.89
N GLU A 144 2.85 -13.08 -6.46
CA GLU A 144 4.04 -12.39 -5.98
C GLU A 144 3.88 -12.01 -4.50
N LEU A 145 4.88 -12.37 -3.68
CA LEU A 145 4.89 -12.05 -2.26
C LEU A 145 5.21 -10.58 -2.07
N ALA A 146 4.20 -9.79 -1.68
CA ALA A 146 4.40 -8.39 -1.32
C ALA A 146 5.07 -8.26 0.04
N GLU A 147 4.62 -9.04 1.04
CA GLU A 147 5.10 -8.88 2.41
C GLU A 147 4.77 -10.07 3.32
N TYR A 148 5.53 -10.25 4.40
CA TYR A 148 5.17 -11.16 5.49
C TYR A 148 5.30 -10.51 6.87
N PHE A 149 4.32 -10.76 7.73
CA PHE A 149 4.24 -10.27 9.10
C PHE A 149 4.48 -11.41 10.06
N TYR A 150 5.49 -11.27 10.92
CA TYR A 150 5.74 -12.25 11.97
C TYR A 150 4.58 -12.31 12.96
N GLU A 151 4.36 -13.48 13.55
CA GLU A 151 3.44 -13.56 14.67
C GLU A 151 3.97 -12.75 15.87
N ASP A 152 3.14 -11.82 16.33
CA ASP A 152 3.45 -10.94 17.45
C ASP A 152 2.22 -10.79 18.36
N GLU A 153 2.40 -11.06 19.65
CA GLU A 153 1.34 -10.90 20.66
C GLU A 153 0.99 -9.42 20.90
N ALA A 154 1.92 -8.50 20.66
CA ALA A 154 1.65 -7.06 20.73
C ALA A 154 0.64 -6.64 19.66
N ILE A 155 0.74 -7.20 18.45
CA ILE A 155 -0.24 -6.99 17.37
C ILE A 155 -1.61 -7.49 17.81
N ARG A 156 -1.67 -8.71 18.36
CA ARG A 156 -2.93 -9.30 18.82
C ARG A 156 -3.58 -8.48 19.94
N THR A 157 -2.77 -8.03 20.90
CA THR A 157 -3.24 -7.22 22.04
C THR A 157 -3.78 -5.88 21.57
N ALA A 158 -3.04 -5.17 20.71
CA ALA A 158 -3.47 -3.87 20.21
C ALA A 158 -4.81 -3.95 19.46
N VAL A 159 -4.98 -4.95 18.58
CA VAL A 159 -6.26 -5.15 17.85
C VAL A 159 -7.39 -5.50 18.80
N ALA A 160 -7.14 -6.34 19.81
CA ALA A 160 -8.15 -6.68 20.81
C ALA A 160 -8.60 -5.46 21.62
N ASP A 161 -7.70 -4.52 21.86
CA ASP A 161 -7.99 -3.24 22.52
C ASP A 161 -8.59 -2.18 21.57
N GLY A 162 -8.88 -2.54 20.30
CA GLY A 162 -9.43 -1.63 19.31
C GLY A 162 -8.43 -0.59 18.78
N ASN A 163 -7.13 -0.82 18.96
CA ASN A 163 -6.06 0.06 18.52
C ASN A 163 -5.39 -0.47 17.25
N VAL A 164 -4.88 0.45 16.43
CA VAL A 164 -3.92 0.08 15.38
C VAL A 164 -2.62 -0.37 16.06
N PRO A 165 -2.10 -1.57 15.76
CA PRO A 165 -0.82 -2.00 16.30
C PRO A 165 0.32 -1.09 15.86
N THR A 166 1.26 -0.85 16.76
CA THR A 166 2.54 -0.22 16.42
C THR A 166 3.53 -1.30 16.06
N LEU A 167 4.02 -1.29 14.82
CA LEU A 167 5.14 -2.13 14.42
C LEU A 167 6.41 -1.29 14.55
N SER A 168 7.35 -1.76 15.37
CA SER A 168 8.64 -1.09 15.57
C SER A 168 9.55 -1.16 14.35
N GLU A 169 9.23 -2.00 13.36
CA GLU A 169 10.02 -2.20 12.13
C GLU A 169 9.17 -2.13 10.85
N TRP A 170 9.87 -1.75 9.78
CA TRP A 170 9.51 -1.29 8.43
C TRP A 170 8.68 -2.22 7.54
N THR A 171 7.61 -2.82 8.07
CA THR A 171 6.97 -4.02 7.49
C THR A 171 5.76 -3.77 6.59
N VAL A 172 5.34 -2.53 6.31
CA VAL A 172 4.12 -2.27 5.51
C VAL A 172 4.40 -1.53 4.20
N GLU A 173 5.63 -1.06 4.01
CA GLU A 173 5.96 -0.16 2.90
C GLU A 173 6.15 -0.90 1.57
N ALA A 174 6.49 -2.19 1.59
CA ALA A 174 6.51 -3.04 0.39
C ALA A 174 5.12 -3.13 -0.26
N ILE A 175 4.05 -3.33 0.53
CA ILE A 175 2.66 -3.32 0.04
C ILE A 175 2.33 -2.00 -0.69
N LEU A 176 2.89 -0.89 -0.23
CA LEU A 176 2.66 0.43 -0.83
C LEU A 176 3.38 0.55 -2.17
N ILE A 177 4.61 0.04 -2.25
CA ILE A 177 5.40 0.04 -3.48
C ILE A 177 4.70 -0.80 -4.55
N GLU A 178 4.28 -2.02 -4.22
CA GLU A 178 3.60 -2.91 -5.19
C GLU A 178 2.32 -2.29 -5.76
N ALA A 179 1.51 -1.65 -4.90
CA ALA A 179 0.30 -0.98 -5.34
C ALA A 179 0.57 0.26 -6.22
N LEU A 180 1.77 0.84 -6.17
CA LEU A 180 2.16 2.02 -6.95
C LEU A 180 2.80 1.67 -8.29
N GLU A 181 3.64 0.64 -8.36
CA GLU A 181 4.48 0.39 -9.53
C GLU A 181 3.72 -0.06 -10.78
N ARG A 182 2.63 -0.81 -10.63
CA ARG A 182 2.03 -1.51 -11.77
C ARG A 182 0.75 -0.87 -12.32
N GLY A 183 0.18 0.09 -11.59
CA GLY A 183 -0.96 0.90 -12.06
C GLY A 183 -0.59 1.99 -13.08
N GLU A 184 0.67 2.44 -13.15
CA GLU A 184 1.04 3.62 -13.94
C GLU A 184 2.48 3.56 -14.50
N ARG A 185 2.66 3.77 -15.81
CA ARG A 185 3.97 4.03 -16.43
C ARG A 185 4.58 5.39 -16.05
N SER A 186 3.91 6.14 -15.17
CA SER A 186 4.30 7.49 -14.71
C SER A 186 5.01 7.49 -13.37
N ILE A 187 5.16 6.32 -12.72
CA ILE A 187 5.93 6.18 -11.48
C ILE A 187 7.28 5.53 -11.80
N VAL A 188 8.35 6.18 -11.36
CA VAL A 188 9.72 5.66 -11.38
C VAL A 188 10.03 5.13 -9.98
N ASN A 189 10.44 3.87 -9.88
CA ASN A 189 11.00 3.31 -8.65
C ASN A 189 12.53 3.21 -8.78
N VAL A 190 13.24 3.75 -7.80
CA VAL A 190 14.70 3.62 -7.68
C VAL A 190 15.03 2.96 -6.35
N GLU A 191 15.68 1.80 -6.40
CA GLU A 191 16.25 1.15 -5.22
C GLU A 191 17.40 1.99 -4.65
N VAL A 192 17.43 2.12 -3.32
CA VAL A 192 18.43 2.86 -2.59
C VAL A 192 19.05 1.95 -1.54
N GLU A 193 20.36 1.71 -1.68
CA GLU A 193 21.13 0.84 -0.80
C GLU A 193 21.19 1.39 0.64
N GLU A 194 21.44 2.70 0.80
CA GLU A 194 21.53 3.38 2.09
C GLU A 194 20.52 4.53 2.21
N ARG A 195 19.81 4.60 3.34
CA ARG A 195 18.81 5.65 3.59
C ARG A 195 19.37 7.07 3.47
N ALA A 196 20.65 7.27 3.75
CA ALA A 196 21.30 8.59 3.65
C ALA A 196 21.29 9.14 2.22
N ASP A 197 21.25 8.28 1.21
CA ASP A 197 21.23 8.67 -0.20
C ASP A 197 19.82 9.03 -0.69
N ALA A 198 18.79 8.60 0.04
CA ALA A 198 17.39 8.79 -0.36
C ALA A 198 16.99 10.27 -0.41
N ASP A 199 17.41 11.07 0.58
CA ASP A 199 17.03 12.48 0.67
C ASP A 199 17.56 13.28 -0.54
N SER A 200 18.82 13.03 -0.93
CA SER A 200 19.42 13.67 -2.11
C SER A 200 18.71 13.28 -3.41
N LEU A 201 18.24 12.04 -3.50
CA LEU A 201 17.52 11.55 -4.68
C LEU A 201 16.09 12.12 -4.75
N VAL A 202 15.40 12.22 -3.61
CA VAL A 202 14.11 12.90 -3.51
C VAL A 202 14.24 14.36 -3.95
N ASP A 203 15.21 15.10 -3.41
CA ASP A 203 15.46 16.51 -3.77
C ASP A 203 15.75 16.67 -5.26
N ALA A 204 16.50 15.73 -5.86
CA ALA A 204 16.81 15.75 -7.29
C ALA A 204 15.54 15.57 -8.14
N PHE A 205 14.66 14.63 -7.79
CA PHE A 205 13.39 14.44 -8.48
C PHE A 205 12.47 15.66 -8.32
N GLU A 206 12.37 16.20 -7.11
CA GLU A 206 11.55 17.39 -6.83
C GLU A 206 12.03 18.63 -7.60
N THR A 207 13.35 18.81 -7.69
CA THR A 207 13.98 19.88 -8.50
C THR A 207 13.68 19.70 -9.98
N ALA A 208 13.62 18.45 -10.45
CA ALA A 208 13.24 18.11 -11.83
C ALA A 208 11.73 18.22 -12.10
N GLY A 209 10.93 18.61 -11.11
CA GLY A 209 9.48 18.81 -11.25
C GLY A 209 8.64 17.55 -11.03
N TYR A 210 9.20 16.55 -10.36
CA TYR A 210 8.48 15.34 -9.96
C TYR A 210 8.01 15.46 -8.50
N ASP A 211 6.98 14.72 -8.17
CA ASP A 211 6.58 14.43 -6.80
C ASP A 211 7.30 13.15 -6.37
N ALA A 212 8.06 13.19 -5.28
CA ALA A 212 8.91 12.05 -4.87
C ALA A 212 8.84 11.76 -3.38
N ALA A 213 9.02 10.49 -3.01
CA ALA A 213 9.05 10.06 -1.62
C ALA A 213 9.86 8.78 -1.43
N PHE A 214 10.50 8.66 -0.27
CA PHE A 214 11.20 7.45 0.15
C PHE A 214 10.25 6.46 0.86
N PHE A 215 10.43 5.18 0.55
CA PHE A 215 9.75 4.04 1.13
C PHE A 215 10.77 3.00 1.59
N ALA A 216 10.74 2.61 2.86
CA ALA A 216 11.65 1.59 3.37
C ALA A 216 11.33 0.21 2.78
N CYS A 217 12.35 -0.62 2.52
CA CYS A 217 12.17 -1.98 1.99
C CYS A 217 12.42 -3.03 3.08
N ASN A 218 11.62 -4.10 3.10
CA ASN A 218 11.76 -5.21 4.04
C ASN A 218 12.57 -6.40 3.48
N CYS A 219 13.06 -6.33 2.23
CA CYS A 219 13.83 -7.42 1.61
C CYS A 219 15.18 -7.69 2.30
N ARG A 220 15.65 -6.76 3.17
CA ARG A 220 16.99 -6.74 3.79
C ARG A 220 18.15 -6.70 2.79
N CYS A 221 17.85 -6.44 1.52
CA CYS A 221 18.79 -6.37 0.41
C CYS A 221 19.24 -4.93 0.13
N HIS A 222 18.39 -3.95 0.46
CA HIS A 222 18.66 -2.52 0.42
C HIS A 222 17.76 -1.79 1.43
N ASP A 223 18.08 -0.54 1.78
CA ASP A 223 17.35 0.23 2.80
C ASP A 223 15.96 0.68 2.33
N GLY A 224 15.77 0.97 1.04
CA GLY A 224 14.45 1.33 0.53
C GLY A 224 14.39 1.73 -0.93
N HIS A 225 13.33 2.43 -1.28
CA HIS A 225 12.95 2.83 -2.62
C HIS A 225 12.61 4.32 -2.62
N VAL A 226 13.09 5.07 -3.60
CA VAL A 226 12.55 6.38 -3.92
C VAL A 226 11.59 6.22 -5.08
N LEU A 227 10.33 6.54 -4.83
CA LEU A 227 9.30 6.59 -5.85
C LEU A 227 9.14 8.04 -6.32
N ALA A 228 9.11 8.26 -7.63
CA ALA A 228 8.91 9.56 -8.24
C ALA A 228 7.82 9.51 -9.30
N ARG A 229 6.88 10.47 -9.24
CA ARG A 229 5.75 10.60 -10.17
C ARG A 229 5.80 11.97 -10.83
N ARG A 230 5.56 12.03 -12.13
CA ARG A 230 5.53 13.32 -12.83
C ARG A 230 4.34 14.15 -12.34
N ARG A 231 4.58 15.41 -11.97
CA ARG A 231 3.49 16.37 -11.68
C ARG A 231 2.63 16.54 -12.93
N GLY A 232 1.33 16.26 -12.80
CA GLY A 232 0.32 16.49 -13.85
C GLY A 232 0.10 17.96 -14.14
#